data_AF-A0A838EZQ5-F1
#
_entry.id   AF-A0A838EZQ5-F1
#
_cell.length_a   1.000
_cell.length_b   1.000
_cell.length_c   1.000
_cell.angle_alpha   90.00
_cell.angle_beta   90.00
_cell.angle_gamma   90.00
#
_symmetry.space_group_name_H-M   'P 1'
#
loop_
_entity.id
_entity.type
_entity.pdbx_description
1 polymer ?
#
loop_
_entity_poly.entity_id
_entity_poly.type
_entity_poly.pdbx_seq_one_letter_code
_entity_poly.pdbx_strand_id
1 'polypeptide(L)'
;METQNFGSEIILNILAGKRAVNSLYSLKALGRDLKISQPQLTKIIKGDRRLTPQIAAKIGQHMKMGDAELLKFILSTMLKENAKKTESL
;
A
#
# COMPACT_ATOMS: atom_id res chain seq x y z
N MET A 1 -20.09 -1.04 6.01
CA MET A 1 -19.02 -0.09 5.69
C MET A 1 -17.71 -0.85 5.71
N GLU A 2 -17.11 -1.15 4.55
CA GLU A 2 -15.76 -1.74 4.52
C GLU A 2 -14.80 -0.74 5.18
N THR A 3 -14.19 -1.12 6.30
CA THR A 3 -13.17 -0.34 6.98
C THR A 3 -11.98 -0.22 6.03
N GLN A 4 -11.89 0.89 5.28
CA GLN A 4 -10.71 1.18 4.47
C GLN A 4 -9.50 1.19 5.42
N ASN A 5 -8.60 0.22 5.24
CA ASN A 5 -7.36 0.15 6.02
C ASN A 5 -6.32 1.09 5.38
N PHE A 6 -5.32 1.50 6.16
CA PHE A 6 -4.32 2.47 5.70
C PHE A 6 -3.55 1.97 4.46
N GLY A 7 -3.33 0.65 4.37
CA GLY A 7 -2.74 0.01 3.20
C GLY A 7 -3.58 0.16 1.92
N SER A 8 -4.92 0.11 2.04
CA SER A 8 -5.86 0.28 0.94
C SER A 8 -5.74 1.68 0.35
N GLU A 9 -5.75 2.71 1.20
CA GLU A 9 -5.61 4.12 0.78
C GLU A 9 -4.31 4.35 -0.01
N ILE A 10 -3.18 3.81 0.48
CA ILE A 10 -1.89 3.92 -0.23
C ILE A 10 -1.96 3.30 -1.62
N ILE A 11 -2.41 2.04 -1.72
CA ILE A 11 -2.45 1.32 -3.00
C ILE A 11 -3.39 2.02 -3.99
N LEU A 12 -4.56 2.47 -3.52
CA LEU A 12 -5.54 3.16 -4.35
C LEU A 12 -5.02 4.53 -4.82
N ASN A 13 -4.31 5.28 -3.98
CA ASN A 13 -3.71 6.56 -4.36
C ASN A 13 -2.62 6.38 -5.44
N ILE A 14 -1.75 5.38 -5.30
CA ILE A 14 -0.73 5.08 -6.31
C ILE A 14 -1.41 4.67 -7.64
N LEU A 15 -2.43 3.82 -7.56
CA LEU A 15 -3.19 3.39 -8.73
C LEU A 15 -3.88 4.56 -9.42
N ALA A 16 -4.50 5.46 -8.65
CA ALA A 16 -5.14 6.67 -9.17
C ALA A 16 -4.13 7.60 -9.87
N GLY A 17 -2.96 7.81 -9.27
CA GLY A 17 -1.89 8.60 -9.88
C GLY A 17 -1.40 8.02 -11.21
N LYS A 18 -1.24 6.70 -11.31
CA LYS A 18 -0.91 6.02 -12.58
C LYS A 18 -2.04 6.14 -13.60
N ARG A 19 -3.30 6.06 -13.15
CA ARG A 19 -4.48 6.19 -14.02
C ARG A 19 -4.70 7.60 -14.55
N ALA A 20 -4.29 8.62 -13.81
CA ALA A 20 -4.32 10.01 -14.28
C ALA A 20 -3.43 10.20 -15.53
N VAL A 21 -2.34 9.44 -15.65
CA VAL A 21 -1.45 9.45 -16.82
C VAL A 21 -1.89 8.43 -17.88
N ASN A 22 -2.34 7.25 -17.45
CA ASN A 22 -2.81 6.18 -18.34
C ASN A 22 -4.08 5.56 -17.76
N SER A 23 -5.24 5.98 -18.26
CA SER A 23 -6.55 5.56 -17.75
C SER A 23 -6.77 4.03 -17.75
N LEU A 24 -6.09 3.30 -18.64
CA LEU A 24 -6.15 1.84 -18.74
C LEU A 24 -5.20 1.12 -17.76
N TYR A 25 -4.44 1.86 -16.96
CA TYR A 25 -3.52 1.28 -16.00
C TYR A 25 -4.28 0.47 -14.94
N SER A 26 -3.95 -0.83 -14.88
CA SER A 26 -4.68 -1.81 -14.10
C SER A 26 -3.97 -2.16 -12.79
N LEU A 27 -4.72 -2.71 -11.83
CA LEU A 27 -4.15 -3.24 -10.59
C LEU A 27 -3.11 -4.35 -10.85
N LYS A 28 -3.28 -5.12 -11.93
CA LYS A 28 -2.30 -6.12 -12.38
C LYS A 28 -1.01 -5.47 -12.88
N ALA A 29 -1.10 -4.33 -13.58
CA ALA A 29 0.08 -3.55 -13.96
C ALA A 29 0.80 -3.00 -12.71
N LEU A 30 0.05 -2.45 -11.76
CA LEU A 30 0.61 -2.00 -10.48
C LEU A 30 1.34 -3.11 -9.73
N GLY A 31 0.76 -4.31 -9.69
CA GLY A 31 1.41 -5.46 -9.07
C GLY A 31 2.75 -5.83 -9.71
N ARG A 32 2.85 -5.75 -11.05
CA ARG A 32 4.12 -5.98 -11.76
C ARG A 32 5.16 -4.93 -11.37
N ASP A 33 4.77 -3.67 -11.37
CA ASP A 33 5.62 -2.52 -11.02
C ASP A 33 6.14 -2.58 -9.58
N LEU A 34 5.29 -3.01 -8.65
CA LEU A 34 5.63 -3.16 -7.23
C LEU A 34 6.29 -4.51 -6.88
N LYS A 35 6.37 -5.45 -7.83
CA LYS A 35 6.78 -6.85 -7.58
C LYS A 35 5.92 -7.51 -6.48
N ILE A 36 4.61 -7.29 -6.53
CA ILE A 36 3.59 -7.83 -5.62
C ILE A 36 2.48 -8.44 -6.48
N SER A 37 2.00 -9.64 -6.16
CA SER A 37 0.95 -10.24 -6.98
C SER A 37 -0.37 -9.48 -6.86
N GLN A 38 -1.15 -9.40 -7.95
CA GLN A 38 -2.46 -8.75 -7.94
C GLN A 38 -3.37 -9.28 -6.81
N PRO A 39 -3.46 -10.60 -6.55
CA PRO A 39 -4.28 -11.09 -5.43
C PRO A 39 -3.83 -10.57 -4.07
N GLN A 40 -2.52 -10.35 -3.86
CA GLN A 40 -2.02 -9.75 -2.62
C GLN A 40 -2.45 -8.29 -2.50
N LEU A 41 -2.36 -7.51 -3.59
CA LEU A 41 -2.86 -6.13 -3.60
C LEU A 41 -4.38 -6.08 -3.34
N THR A 42 -5.16 -6.96 -3.95
CA THR A 42 -6.62 -7.04 -3.71
C THR A 42 -6.93 -7.33 -2.25
N LYS A 43 -6.23 -8.29 -1.62
CA LYS A 43 -6.42 -8.58 -0.19
C LYS A 43 -6.09 -7.37 0.69
N ILE A 44 -5.09 -6.56 0.31
CA ILE A 44 -4.79 -5.34 1.06
C ILE A 44 -5.89 -4.29 0.89
N ILE A 45 -6.35 -4.08 -0.33
CA ILE A 45 -7.43 -3.12 -0.64
C ILE A 45 -8.71 -3.47 0.12
N LYS A 46 -9.07 -4.76 0.18
CA LYS A 46 -10.27 -5.27 0.85
C LYS A 46 -10.20 -5.24 2.38
N GLY A 47 -9.05 -4.96 2.97
CA GLY A 47 -8.88 -5.10 4.41
C GLY A 47 -8.43 -6.49 4.88
N ASP A 48 -8.58 -7.53 4.05
CA ASP A 48 -8.24 -8.92 4.36
C ASP A 48 -6.76 -9.14 4.71
N ARG A 49 -5.88 -8.23 4.28
CA ARG A 49 -4.45 -8.26 4.56
C ARG A 49 -3.92 -6.88 4.91
N ARG A 50 -3.02 -6.84 5.90
CA ARG A 50 -2.32 -5.61 6.31
C ARG A 50 -1.14 -5.29 5.41
N LEU A 51 -0.75 -4.02 5.38
CA LEU A 51 0.47 -3.57 4.72
C LEU A 51 1.68 -3.99 5.57
N THR A 52 2.39 -5.04 5.16
CA THR A 52 3.58 -5.49 5.90
C THR A 52 4.78 -4.59 5.62
N PRO A 53 5.78 -4.52 6.51
CA PRO A 53 7.01 -3.75 6.28
C PRO A 53 7.71 -4.11 4.96
N GLN A 54 7.71 -5.39 4.57
CA GLN A 54 8.26 -5.85 3.30
C GLN A 54 7.50 -5.29 2.09
N ILE A 55 6.17 -5.19 2.17
CA ILE A 55 5.34 -4.62 1.11
C ILE A 55 5.51 -3.09 1.07
N ALA A 56 5.54 -2.44 2.23
CA ALA A 56 5.83 -1.02 2.35
C ALA A 56 7.21 -0.67 1.76
N ALA A 57 8.23 -1.51 2.01
CA ALA A 57 9.56 -1.34 1.43
C ALA A 57 9.54 -1.39 -0.10
N LYS A 58 8.84 -2.38 -0.68
CA LYS A 58 8.68 -2.49 -2.14
C LYS A 58 7.98 -1.26 -2.74
N ILE A 59 6.98 -0.74 -2.05
CA ILE A 59 6.26 0.48 -2.46
C ILE A 59 7.21 1.69 -2.43
N GLY A 60 7.90 1.92 -1.32
CA GLY A 60 8.79 3.08 -1.20
C GLY A 60 9.98 3.01 -2.18
N GLN A 61 10.51 1.82 -2.45
CA GLN A 61 11.52 1.61 -3.50
C GLN A 61 10.97 1.93 -4.90
N HIS A 62 9.74 1.51 -5.21
CA HIS A 62 9.09 1.87 -6.48
C HIS A 62 8.89 3.38 -6.63
N MET A 63 8.60 4.06 -5.53
CA MET A 63 8.47 5.51 -5.46
C MET A 63 9.82 6.26 -5.46
N LYS A 64 10.94 5.52 -5.52
CA LYS A 64 12.30 6.08 -5.46
C LYS A 64 12.55 6.94 -4.21
N MET A 65 11.93 6.57 -3.09
CA MET A 65 12.19 7.21 -1.80
C MET A 65 13.65 7.00 -1.41
N GLY A 66 14.29 8.04 -0.87
CA GLY A 66 15.60 7.88 -0.22
C GLY A 66 15.49 7.02 1.06
N ASP A 67 16.60 6.44 1.51
CA ASP A 67 16.60 5.46 2.61
C ASP A 67 15.96 5.98 3.90
N ALA A 68 16.21 7.26 4.25
CA ALA A 68 15.62 7.90 5.42
C ALA A 68 14.09 8.08 5.29
N GLU A 69 13.60 8.41 4.09
CA GLU A 69 12.16 8.52 3.80
C GLU A 69 11.49 7.15 3.79
N LEU A 70 12.16 6.14 3.22
CA LEU A 70 11.70 4.76 3.21
C LEU A 70 11.51 4.23 4.62
N LEU A 71 12.49 4.47 5.51
CA LEU A 71 12.41 4.11 6.92
C LEU A 71 11.23 4.79 7.62
N LYS A 72 11.05 6.10 7.41
CA LYS A 72 9.89 6.84 7.93
C LYS A 72 8.57 6.28 7.41
N PHE A 73 8.50 5.93 6.12
CA PHE A 73 7.31 5.34 5.52
C PHE A 73 6.98 3.98 6.12
N ILE A 74 7.96 3.09 6.27
CA ILE A 74 7.80 1.78 6.90
C ILE A 74 7.35 1.93 8.36
N LEU A 75 8.02 2.79 9.14
CA LEU A 75 7.69 3.03 10.54
C LEU A 75 6.28 3.62 10.70
N SER A 76 5.91 4.60 9.88
CA SER A 76 4.57 5.20 9.89
C SER A 76 3.48 4.18 9.55
N THR A 77 3.75 3.27 8.62
CA THR A 77 2.86 2.16 8.30
C THR A 77 2.67 1.25 9.51
N MET A 78 3.76 0.85 10.17
CA MET A 78 3.69 0.00 11.35
C MET A 78 2.92 0.65 12.50
N LEU A 79 3.14 1.95 12.74
CA LEU A 79 2.44 2.69 13.78
C LEU A 79 0.94 2.81 13.50
N LYS A 80 0.54 3.15 12.26
CA LYS A 80 -0.87 3.30 11.88
C LYS A 80 -1.63 1.97 11.88
N GLU A 81 -0.98 0.88 11.47
CA GLU A 81 -1.59 -0.46 11.51
C GLU A 81 -1.72 -0.99 12.95
N ASN A 82 -0.85 -0.55 13.87
CA ASN A 82 -0.94 -0.88 15.29
C ASN A 82 -1.93 0.01 16.06
N ALA A 83 -2.04 1.30 15.72
CA ALA A 83 -3.00 2.21 16.35
C ALA A 83 -4.45 1.74 16.19
N LYS A 84 -4.82 1.24 15.00
CA LYS A 84 -6.13 0.60 14.76
C LYS A 84 -6.37 -0.67 15.59
N LYS A 85 -5.34 -1.30 16.15
CA LYS A 85 -5.48 -2.48 17.01
C LYS A 85 -6.00 -2.10 18.40
N THR A 86 -5.70 -0.90 18.86
CA THR A 86 -6.06 -0.42 20.21
C THR A 86 -7.48 0.17 20.26
N GLU A 87 -8.05 0.60 19.14
CA GLU A 87 -9.42 1.13 19.05
C GLU A 87 -10.50 0.05 18.87
N SER A 88 -10.13 -1.23 18.81
CA SER A 88 -11.05 -2.38 18.67
C SER A 88 -11.04 -3.32 19.88
N LEU A 89 -10.50 -2.87 21.02
CA LEU A 89 -10.55 -3.54 22.33
C LEU A 89 -11.49 -2.76 23.25
#